data_AF-A0A1I4J6Z7-F1
#
_entry.id   AF-A0A1I4J6Z7-F1
#
_cell.length_a   1.000
_cell.length_b   1.000
_cell.length_c   1.000
_cell.angle_alpha   90.00
_cell.angle_beta   90.00
_cell.angle_gamma   90.00
#
_symmetry.space_group_name_H-M   'P 1'
#
loop_
_entity.id
_entity.type
_entity.pdbx_description
1 polymer ?
#
loop_
_entity_poly.entity_id
_entity_poly.type
_entity_poly.pdbx_seq_one_letter_code
_entity_poly.pdbx_strand_id
1 'polypeptide(L)'
;MNKKKITGILAVVLAASAIGFIPFLSQGNGNDEVEAEAKVTKEVPRVENVEKEEKTQLSKITKESLKTGEFAEFIAEQSESFSEQSNDPRLQETDYDEGFNYYLKTQEFQESMMKYDFDLRDSEDLKTDFENLGKMRAIIGHLQFVRTSHLGREGQAIEDTARYDQWEEADEEMKKAYEYSEQIIHDLDVALNHNGEGDTFDITHTLNGNKVSEIDSLFR
;
A
#
# COMPACT_ATOMS: atom_id res chain seq x y z
N MET A 1 26.98 -43.33 -18.67
CA MET A 1 26.26 -43.04 -17.41
C MET A 1 27.24 -42.38 -16.45
N ASN A 2 27.37 -41.06 -16.48
CA ASN A 2 28.38 -40.31 -15.72
C ASN A 2 27.69 -39.42 -14.69
N LYS A 3 27.78 -39.80 -13.40
CA LYS A 3 27.33 -38.97 -12.28
C LYS A 3 28.53 -38.19 -11.75
N LYS A 4 28.57 -36.88 -11.99
CA LYS A 4 29.43 -35.95 -11.24
C LYS A 4 28.62 -35.41 -10.07
N LYS A 5 29.09 -35.67 -8.84
CA LYS A 5 28.61 -35.01 -7.61
C LYS A 5 29.49 -33.80 -7.37
N ILE A 6 28.89 -32.62 -7.25
CA ILE A 6 29.54 -31.40 -6.73
C ILE A 6 28.81 -31.08 -5.44
N THR A 7 29.50 -31.26 -4.31
CA THR A 7 29.03 -30.83 -3.00
C THR A 7 29.81 -29.56 -2.66
N GLY A 8 29.15 -28.41 -2.83
CA GLY A 8 29.68 -27.10 -2.43
C GLY A 8 29.31 -26.81 -0.97
N ILE A 9 30.32 -26.49 -0.17
CA ILE A 9 30.22 -26.10 1.24
C ILE A 9 29.70 -24.66 1.29
N LEU A 10 28.55 -24.46 1.93
CA LEU A 10 28.01 -23.13 2.24
C LEU A 10 28.52 -22.73 3.63
N ALA A 11 29.40 -21.72 3.69
CA ALA A 11 29.76 -21.03 4.91
C ALA A 11 29.30 -19.58 4.76
N VAL A 12 28.28 -19.18 5.52
CA VAL A 12 27.88 -17.78 5.68
C VAL A 12 28.11 -17.41 7.13
N VAL A 13 29.02 -16.45 7.32
CA VAL A 13 29.42 -15.87 8.59
C VAL A 13 28.34 -14.87 9.01
N LEU A 14 27.75 -15.10 10.19
CA LEU A 14 26.91 -14.13 10.89
C LEU A 14 27.81 -13.08 11.55
N ALA A 15 27.76 -11.84 11.06
CA ALA A 15 28.32 -10.68 11.76
C ALA A 15 27.17 -9.94 12.45
N ALA A 16 27.11 -10.06 13.78
CA ALA A 16 26.25 -9.24 14.63
C ALA A 16 26.93 -7.89 14.87
N SER A 17 26.37 -6.81 14.33
CA SER A 17 26.77 -5.44 14.65
C SER A 17 25.96 -4.92 15.83
N ALA A 18 26.68 -4.62 16.90
CA ALA A 18 26.20 -3.99 18.11
C ALA A 18 25.80 -2.53 17.85
N ILE A 19 24.61 -2.13 18.29
CA ILE A 19 24.24 -0.72 18.47
C ILE A 19 24.12 -0.49 19.97
N GLY A 20 25.02 0.36 20.47
CA GLY A 20 25.13 0.74 21.87
C GLY A 20 23.98 1.63 22.32
N PHE A 21 23.36 1.23 23.42
CA PHE A 21 22.50 2.06 24.26
C PHE A 21 23.36 3.05 25.07
N ILE A 22 23.08 4.35 24.97
CA ILE A 22 23.51 5.34 25.97
C ILE A 22 22.24 5.98 26.55
N PRO A 23 21.97 5.85 27.86
CA PRO A 23 21.02 6.74 28.53
C PRO A 23 21.75 8.01 28.99
N PHE A 24 21.27 9.16 28.53
CA PHE A 24 21.67 10.47 29.05
C PHE A 24 20.92 10.74 30.36
N LEU A 25 21.63 10.73 31.48
CA LEU A 25 21.11 11.17 32.77
C LEU A 25 21.30 12.68 32.93
N SER A 26 20.18 13.37 33.12
CA SER A 26 20.08 14.76 33.54
C SER A 26 20.11 14.85 35.08
N GLN A 27 21.13 15.50 35.65
CA GLN A 27 21.04 16.31 36.87
C GLN A 27 22.41 16.92 37.23
N GLY A 28 22.47 18.23 37.54
CA GLY A 28 23.64 18.80 38.22
C GLY A 28 23.87 20.30 38.04
N ASN A 29 23.08 21.07 38.78
CA ASN A 29 23.19 22.49 39.15
C ASN A 29 24.63 23.01 39.39
N GLY A 30 24.94 24.24 38.95
CA GLY A 30 26.17 24.95 39.33
C GLY A 30 26.37 26.26 38.59
N ASN A 31 25.92 27.37 39.19
CA ASN A 31 26.21 28.74 38.79
C ASN A 31 27.71 29.05 38.90
N ASP A 32 28.26 29.78 37.93
CA ASP A 32 29.30 30.79 38.17
C ASP A 32 29.25 31.85 37.05
N GLU A 33 29.37 33.09 37.49
CA GLU A 33 29.13 34.35 36.80
C GLU A 33 30.46 34.98 36.38
N VAL A 34 30.60 35.40 35.11
CA VAL A 34 31.59 36.42 34.70
C VAL A 34 31.06 37.22 33.49
N GLU A 35 30.89 38.54 33.68
CA GLU A 35 30.64 39.54 32.63
C GLU A 35 31.89 39.81 31.76
N ALA A 36 31.70 40.03 30.45
CA ALA A 36 32.24 41.18 29.69
C ALA A 36 31.81 41.19 28.20
N GLU A 37 30.97 42.18 27.87
CA GLU A 37 30.76 42.97 26.64
C GLU A 37 31.04 42.47 25.19
N ALA A 38 29.94 42.54 24.40
CA ALA A 38 29.76 43.20 23.10
C ALA A 38 30.43 42.70 21.79
N LYS A 39 29.62 42.20 20.84
CA LYS A 39 29.16 42.93 19.63
C LYS A 39 28.39 42.06 18.61
N VAL A 40 27.23 42.59 18.20
CA VAL A 40 26.59 42.56 16.86
C VAL A 40 26.24 41.19 16.25
N THR A 41 24.95 40.89 16.07
CA THR A 41 24.37 40.68 14.71
C THR A 41 22.83 40.57 14.69
N LYS A 42 22.26 41.39 13.81
CA LYS A 42 21.12 41.16 12.88
C LYS A 42 19.82 40.53 13.37
N GLU A 43 18.79 41.38 13.26
CA GLU A 43 17.39 41.12 12.90
C GLU A 43 17.05 39.68 12.51
N VAL A 44 16.09 39.12 13.27
CA VAL A 44 15.42 37.84 13.01
C VAL A 44 14.55 37.98 11.75
N PRO A 45 14.77 37.19 10.68
CA PRO A 45 13.78 37.04 9.63
C PRO A 45 12.74 36.00 10.08
N ARG A 46 11.50 36.48 10.05
CA ARG A 46 10.22 35.75 10.13
C ARG A 46 10.26 34.40 9.41
N VAL A 47 10.01 33.34 10.17
CA VAL A 47 9.82 31.96 9.69
C VAL A 47 8.46 31.87 8.99
N GLU A 48 8.43 32.11 7.69
CA GLU A 48 7.21 31.94 6.87
C GLU A 48 7.48 31.18 5.55
N ASN A 49 8.70 30.66 5.33
CA ASN A 49 9.11 30.08 4.05
C ASN A 49 9.56 28.61 4.06
N VAL A 50 9.56 27.92 5.20
CA VAL A 50 9.99 26.50 5.24
C VAL A 50 8.90 25.55 4.72
N GLU A 51 7.62 25.91 4.89
CA GLU A 51 6.48 25.06 4.50
C GLU A 51 6.30 24.94 2.98
N LYS A 52 6.85 25.87 2.19
CA LYS A 52 6.77 25.83 0.72
C LYS A 52 7.83 24.96 0.08
N GLU A 53 9.02 24.83 0.69
CA GLU A 53 10.12 24.08 0.07
C GLU A 53 9.97 22.56 0.28
N GLU A 54 9.36 22.09 1.37
CA GLU A 54 9.07 20.66 1.56
C GLU A 54 7.96 20.14 0.62
N LYS A 55 6.90 20.93 0.38
CA LYS A 55 5.90 20.58 -0.65
C LYS A 55 6.47 20.52 -2.06
N THR A 56 7.58 21.20 -2.32
CA THR A 56 8.19 21.25 -3.66
C THR A 56 9.07 20.01 -3.95
N GLN A 57 9.49 19.26 -2.92
CA GLN A 57 10.22 17.99 -3.13
C GLN A 57 9.31 16.76 -3.23
N LEU A 58 8.04 16.88 -2.79
CA LEU A 58 7.06 15.79 -2.81
C LEU A 58 6.52 15.42 -4.20
N SER A 59 6.65 16.29 -5.20
CA SER A 59 6.01 16.12 -6.53
C SER A 59 6.90 15.49 -7.60
N LYS A 60 8.04 14.88 -7.22
CA LYS A 60 8.89 14.13 -8.14
C LYS A 60 8.82 12.63 -7.94
N ILE A 61 7.60 12.07 -7.98
CA ILE A 61 7.42 10.91 -8.86
C ILE A 61 7.58 11.47 -10.27
N THR A 62 8.83 11.65 -10.68
CA THR A 62 9.13 12.22 -11.99
C THR A 62 8.49 11.27 -12.98
N LYS A 63 7.55 11.76 -13.80
CA LYS A 63 6.94 11.02 -14.92
C LYS A 63 7.95 10.32 -15.85
N GLU A 64 9.23 10.57 -15.66
CA GLU A 64 10.37 9.96 -16.33
C GLU A 64 10.76 8.54 -15.82
N SER A 65 10.43 8.13 -14.58
CA SER A 65 10.81 6.78 -14.06
C SER A 65 9.77 5.70 -14.35
N LEU A 66 8.49 6.06 -14.36
CA LEU A 66 7.43 5.18 -14.85
C LEU A 66 7.39 5.34 -16.38
N LYS A 67 7.32 4.25 -17.15
CA LYS A 67 7.00 4.30 -18.59
C LYS A 67 5.54 4.76 -18.75
N THR A 68 5.32 6.05 -18.49
CA THR A 68 4.18 6.57 -17.71
C THR A 68 2.83 6.48 -18.38
N GLY A 69 2.78 6.41 -19.72
CA GLY A 69 1.50 6.42 -20.44
C GLY A 69 0.63 5.23 -20.08
N GLU A 70 1.09 4.02 -20.40
CA GLU A 70 0.28 2.80 -20.23
C GLU A 70 -0.05 2.50 -18.75
N PHE A 71 0.87 2.80 -17.84
CA PHE A 71 0.64 2.58 -16.40
C PHE A 71 -0.36 3.58 -15.81
N ALA A 72 -0.22 4.87 -16.15
CA ALA A 72 -1.14 5.88 -15.66
C ALA A 72 -2.53 5.68 -16.30
N GLU A 73 -2.61 5.31 -17.59
CA GLU A 73 -3.86 4.92 -18.24
C GLU A 73 -4.50 3.70 -17.57
N PHE A 74 -3.72 2.67 -17.24
CA PHE A 74 -4.21 1.52 -16.48
C PHE A 74 -4.82 1.94 -15.14
N ILE A 75 -4.13 2.78 -14.37
CA ILE A 75 -4.65 3.23 -13.07
C ILE A 75 -5.89 4.10 -13.22
N ALA A 76 -5.96 4.96 -14.24
CA ALA A 76 -7.17 5.73 -14.53
C ALA A 76 -8.36 4.81 -14.87
N GLU A 77 -8.16 3.80 -15.72
CA GLU A 77 -9.19 2.82 -16.06
C GLU A 77 -9.66 2.04 -14.83
N GLN A 78 -8.74 1.62 -13.97
CA GLN A 78 -9.10 0.96 -12.72
C GLN A 78 -9.82 1.91 -11.76
N SER A 79 -9.40 3.17 -11.65
CA SER A 79 -10.06 4.16 -10.79
C SER A 79 -11.50 4.43 -11.20
N GLU A 80 -11.81 4.37 -12.50
CA GLU A 80 -13.17 4.53 -13.02
C GLU A 80 -14.03 3.27 -12.81
N SER A 81 -13.44 2.08 -12.99
CA SER A 81 -14.19 0.81 -13.09
C SER A 81 -14.11 -0.12 -11.88
N PHE A 82 -13.26 0.17 -10.88
CA PHE A 82 -13.03 -0.76 -9.77
C PHE A 82 -14.24 -0.92 -8.85
N SER A 83 -15.02 0.15 -8.66
CA SER A 83 -16.25 0.16 -7.87
C SER A 83 -17.48 -0.35 -8.63
N GLU A 84 -17.34 -0.56 -9.94
CA GLU A 84 -18.38 -1.21 -10.74
C GLU A 84 -18.47 -2.71 -10.42
N GLN A 85 -19.61 -3.31 -10.76
CA GLN A 85 -19.78 -4.75 -10.65
C GLN A 85 -18.82 -5.50 -11.57
N SER A 86 -18.34 -6.65 -11.12
CA SER A 86 -17.53 -7.56 -11.93
C SER A 86 -18.32 -8.01 -13.15
N ASN A 87 -17.63 -8.11 -14.28
CA ASN A 87 -18.19 -8.64 -15.53
C ASN A 87 -18.08 -10.17 -15.60
N ASP A 88 -17.57 -10.82 -14.55
CA ASP A 88 -17.46 -12.27 -14.48
C ASP A 88 -18.87 -12.89 -14.47
N PRO A 89 -19.19 -13.81 -15.41
CA PRO A 89 -20.51 -14.42 -15.48
C PRO A 89 -20.91 -15.15 -14.20
N ARG A 90 -19.94 -15.60 -13.38
CA ARG A 90 -20.19 -16.25 -12.09
C ARG A 90 -20.91 -15.32 -11.12
N LEU A 91 -20.72 -13.99 -11.20
CA LEU A 91 -21.44 -13.07 -10.32
C LEU A 91 -22.96 -13.11 -10.57
N GLN A 92 -23.38 -13.24 -11.83
CA GLN A 92 -24.80 -13.33 -12.19
C GLN A 92 -25.44 -14.63 -11.64
N GLU A 93 -24.66 -15.71 -11.53
CA GLU A 93 -25.12 -16.98 -10.97
C GLU A 93 -25.38 -16.89 -9.45
N THR A 94 -24.85 -15.86 -8.78
CA THR A 94 -24.95 -15.64 -7.33
C THR A 94 -25.96 -14.56 -6.95
N ASP A 95 -26.84 -14.15 -7.88
CA ASP A 95 -27.74 -13.00 -7.72
C ASP A 95 -27.00 -11.73 -7.27
N TYR A 96 -25.78 -11.54 -7.81
CA TYR A 96 -24.91 -10.41 -7.50
C TYR A 96 -24.51 -10.31 -6.02
N ASP A 97 -24.13 -11.43 -5.39
CA ASP A 97 -23.58 -11.46 -4.02
C ASP A 97 -22.46 -10.43 -3.85
N GLU A 98 -22.62 -9.55 -2.87
CA GLU A 98 -21.74 -8.39 -2.67
C GLU A 98 -20.30 -8.78 -2.33
N GLY A 99 -20.11 -9.71 -1.38
CA GLY A 99 -18.77 -10.17 -1.04
C GLY A 99 -18.09 -10.91 -2.18
N PHE A 100 -18.85 -11.66 -2.98
CA PHE A 100 -18.31 -12.32 -4.16
C PHE A 100 -17.93 -11.31 -5.24
N ASN A 101 -18.68 -10.23 -5.40
CA ASN A 101 -18.26 -9.09 -6.23
C ASN A 101 -16.92 -8.51 -5.76
N TYR A 102 -16.75 -8.25 -4.46
CA TYR A 102 -15.46 -7.76 -3.92
C TYR A 102 -14.31 -8.72 -4.21
N TYR A 103 -14.54 -10.03 -4.02
CA TYR A 103 -13.57 -11.06 -4.36
C TYR A 103 -13.20 -11.01 -5.84
N LEU A 104 -14.18 -11.05 -6.74
CA LEU A 104 -13.95 -11.06 -8.18
C LEU A 104 -13.25 -9.79 -8.68
N LYS A 105 -13.68 -8.59 -8.24
CA LYS A 105 -13.04 -7.32 -8.63
C LYS A 105 -11.57 -7.25 -8.23
N THR A 106 -11.22 -7.75 -7.06
CA THR A 106 -9.81 -7.79 -6.64
C THR A 106 -8.99 -8.83 -7.40
N GLN A 107 -9.60 -9.95 -7.85
CA GLN A 107 -8.96 -10.87 -8.80
C GLN A 107 -8.74 -10.20 -10.17
N GLU A 108 -9.77 -9.58 -10.74
CA GLU A 108 -9.72 -8.88 -12.03
C GLU A 108 -8.62 -7.82 -12.07
N PHE A 109 -8.51 -7.03 -11.00
CA PHE A 109 -7.46 -6.01 -10.86
C PHE A 109 -6.07 -6.66 -10.90
N GLN A 110 -5.85 -7.71 -10.11
CA GLN A 110 -4.57 -8.42 -10.05
C GLN A 110 -4.20 -9.06 -11.39
N GLU A 111 -5.16 -9.73 -12.03
CA GLU A 111 -4.96 -10.34 -13.34
C GLU A 111 -4.65 -9.29 -14.40
N SER A 112 -5.35 -8.14 -14.35
CA SER A 112 -5.10 -7.03 -15.26
C SER A 112 -3.72 -6.44 -15.03
N MET A 113 -3.32 -6.18 -13.79
CA MET A 113 -1.98 -5.73 -13.43
C MET A 113 -0.89 -6.70 -13.93
N MET A 114 -1.08 -8.01 -13.76
CA MET A 114 -0.11 -9.03 -14.20
C MET A 114 0.07 -9.14 -15.73
N LYS A 115 -0.88 -8.63 -16.52
CA LYS A 115 -0.73 -8.56 -17.98
C LYS A 115 0.30 -7.51 -18.41
N TYR A 116 0.58 -6.55 -17.54
CA TYR A 116 1.55 -5.49 -17.78
C TYR A 116 2.86 -5.77 -17.04
N ASP A 117 3.98 -5.46 -17.69
CA ASP A 117 5.32 -5.51 -17.09
C ASP A 117 5.66 -4.13 -16.51
N PHE A 118 4.94 -3.73 -15.46
CA PHE A 118 5.17 -2.46 -14.78
C PHE A 118 6.41 -2.55 -13.90
N ASP A 119 7.41 -1.71 -14.20
CA ASP A 119 8.61 -1.59 -13.40
C ASP A 119 8.41 -0.55 -12.29
N LEU A 120 8.12 -1.02 -11.07
CA LEU A 120 7.94 -0.17 -9.90
C LEU A 120 9.25 0.04 -9.10
N ARG A 121 10.40 -0.44 -9.59
CA ARG A 121 11.66 -0.46 -8.81
C ARG A 121 12.19 0.93 -8.44
N ASP A 122 11.78 1.95 -9.19
CA ASP A 122 12.27 3.32 -9.00
C ASP A 122 11.38 4.15 -8.04
N SER A 123 10.35 3.56 -7.42
CA SER A 123 9.49 4.24 -6.43
C SER A 123 9.09 3.31 -5.28
N GLU A 124 9.71 3.49 -4.11
CA GLU A 124 9.40 2.68 -2.91
C GLU A 124 7.99 2.97 -2.37
N ASP A 125 7.54 4.22 -2.40
CA ASP A 125 6.20 4.60 -1.92
C ASP A 125 5.11 3.96 -2.78
N LEU A 126 5.24 4.04 -4.11
CA LEU A 126 4.33 3.39 -5.04
C LEU A 126 4.34 1.87 -4.87
N LYS A 127 5.53 1.27 -4.73
CA LYS A 127 5.66 -0.15 -4.46
C LYS A 127 4.93 -0.54 -3.16
N THR A 128 5.01 0.29 -2.12
CA THR A 128 4.31 0.07 -0.85
C THR A 128 2.79 0.12 -1.02
N ASP A 129 2.27 1.07 -1.80
CA ASP A 129 0.83 1.15 -2.09
C ASP A 129 0.33 -0.09 -2.84
N PHE A 130 1.10 -0.64 -3.79
CA PHE A 130 0.75 -1.90 -4.46
C PHE A 130 0.88 -3.13 -3.56
N GLU A 131 1.87 -3.15 -2.67
CA GLU A 131 1.94 -4.18 -1.63
C GLU A 131 0.69 -4.14 -0.74
N ASN A 132 0.19 -2.95 -0.40
CA ASN A 132 -1.05 -2.80 0.36
C ASN A 132 -2.27 -3.28 -0.42
N LEU A 133 -2.40 -2.97 -1.72
CA LEU A 133 -3.45 -3.55 -2.59
C LEU A 133 -3.38 -5.08 -2.62
N GLY A 134 -2.18 -5.65 -2.74
CA GLY A 134 -1.97 -7.10 -2.72
C GLY A 134 -2.40 -7.73 -1.40
N LYS A 135 -2.15 -7.07 -0.26
CA LYS A 135 -2.61 -7.53 1.04
C LYS A 135 -4.14 -7.40 1.20
N MET A 136 -4.77 -6.33 0.71
CA MET A 136 -6.24 -6.21 0.72
C MET A 136 -6.89 -7.34 -0.07
N ARG A 137 -6.37 -7.66 -1.26
CA ARG A 137 -6.80 -8.83 -2.03
C ARG A 137 -6.65 -10.13 -1.24
N ALA A 138 -5.55 -10.29 -0.50
CA ALA A 138 -5.32 -11.49 0.32
C ALA A 138 -6.35 -11.60 1.47
N ILE A 139 -6.68 -10.48 2.13
CA ILE A 139 -7.73 -10.41 3.16
C ILE A 139 -9.07 -10.81 2.55
N ILE A 140 -9.48 -10.18 1.45
CA ILE A 140 -10.75 -10.45 0.78
C ILE A 140 -10.82 -11.92 0.32
N GLY A 141 -9.75 -12.46 -0.25
CA GLY A 141 -9.69 -13.88 -0.63
C GLY A 141 -9.79 -14.82 0.57
N HIS A 142 -9.16 -14.48 1.70
CA HIS A 142 -9.30 -15.25 2.93
C HIS A 142 -10.74 -15.21 3.48
N LEU A 143 -11.35 -14.03 3.51
CA LEU A 143 -12.72 -13.87 4.01
C LEU A 143 -13.73 -14.58 3.11
N GLN A 144 -13.57 -14.53 1.78
CA GLN A 144 -14.36 -15.35 0.86
C GLN A 144 -14.19 -16.85 1.11
N PHE A 145 -12.97 -17.31 1.43
CA PHE A 145 -12.75 -18.68 1.86
C PHE A 145 -13.50 -19.00 3.16
N VAL A 146 -13.45 -18.12 4.16
CA VAL A 146 -14.15 -18.32 5.44
C VAL A 146 -15.66 -18.44 5.22
N ARG A 147 -16.25 -17.51 4.45
CA ARG A 147 -17.69 -17.48 4.09
C ARG A 147 -18.20 -18.77 3.47
N THR A 148 -17.33 -19.55 2.84
CA THR A 148 -17.67 -20.78 2.10
C THR A 148 -17.12 -22.05 2.76
N SER A 149 -16.36 -21.91 3.85
CA SER A 149 -15.56 -22.99 4.44
C SER A 149 -16.39 -24.13 5.03
N HIS A 150 -17.64 -23.87 5.43
CA HIS A 150 -18.59 -24.89 5.92
C HIS A 150 -19.16 -25.77 4.81
N LEU A 151 -19.01 -25.38 3.54
CA LEU A 151 -19.60 -26.07 2.40
C LEU A 151 -18.66 -27.09 1.74
N GLY A 152 -17.37 -27.04 2.01
CA GLY A 152 -16.39 -27.90 1.34
C GLY A 152 -15.15 -28.15 2.17
N ARG A 153 -14.30 -29.06 1.71
CA ARG A 153 -12.96 -29.21 2.28
C ARG A 153 -12.00 -28.31 1.50
N GLU A 154 -11.04 -27.72 2.21
CA GLU A 154 -9.86 -27.07 1.61
C GLU A 154 -10.19 -26.02 0.52
N GLY A 155 -11.27 -25.24 0.71
CA GLY A 155 -11.56 -24.07 -0.14
C GLY A 155 -12.23 -24.38 -1.48
N GLN A 156 -12.63 -25.63 -1.73
CA GLN A 156 -13.33 -26.05 -2.95
C GLN A 156 -14.65 -25.29 -3.21
N ALA A 157 -15.21 -24.66 -2.18
CA ALA A 157 -16.48 -23.95 -2.26
C ALA A 157 -16.34 -22.43 -2.50
N ILE A 158 -15.11 -21.90 -2.56
CA ILE A 158 -14.85 -20.44 -2.65
C ILE A 158 -15.53 -19.77 -3.85
N GLU A 159 -15.70 -20.53 -4.93
CA GLU A 159 -16.31 -20.12 -6.19
C GLU A 159 -17.46 -21.06 -6.62
N ASP A 160 -17.98 -21.87 -5.69
CA ASP A 160 -19.09 -22.79 -6.00
C ASP A 160 -20.43 -22.06 -5.99
N THR A 161 -20.69 -21.37 -7.11
CA THR A 161 -21.90 -20.57 -7.34
C THR A 161 -23.19 -21.38 -7.26
N ALA A 162 -23.14 -22.71 -7.44
CA ALA A 162 -24.33 -23.57 -7.32
C ALA A 162 -24.87 -23.65 -5.88
N ARG A 163 -24.10 -23.19 -4.89
CA ARG A 163 -24.45 -23.17 -3.45
C ARG A 163 -24.32 -21.78 -2.84
N TYR A 164 -24.44 -20.73 -3.65
CA TYR A 164 -24.30 -19.34 -3.18
C TYR A 164 -25.31 -18.98 -2.10
N ASP A 165 -26.50 -19.58 -2.15
CA ASP A 165 -27.58 -19.43 -1.15
C ASP A 165 -27.18 -19.93 0.25
N GLN A 166 -26.06 -20.63 0.35
CA GLN A 166 -25.51 -21.16 1.60
C GLN A 166 -24.23 -20.45 2.03
N TRP A 167 -23.73 -19.47 1.27
CA TRP A 167 -22.58 -18.66 1.68
C TRP A 167 -22.98 -17.80 2.87
N GLU A 168 -22.06 -17.63 3.82
CA GLU A 168 -22.25 -16.63 4.86
C GLU A 168 -22.18 -15.22 4.24
N GLU A 169 -22.79 -14.23 4.88
CA GLU A 169 -22.73 -12.83 4.41
C GLU A 169 -21.30 -12.30 4.44
N ALA A 170 -21.01 -11.29 3.63
CA ALA A 170 -19.75 -10.55 3.73
C ALA A 170 -19.73 -9.77 5.05
N ASP A 171 -18.63 -9.85 5.79
CA ASP A 171 -18.48 -9.08 7.01
C ASP A 171 -17.95 -7.67 6.72
N GLU A 172 -17.98 -6.82 7.76
CA GLU A 172 -17.49 -5.44 7.69
C GLU A 172 -15.99 -5.38 7.38
N GLU A 173 -15.21 -6.41 7.72
CA GLU A 173 -13.77 -6.44 7.42
C GLU A 173 -13.52 -6.61 5.92
N MET A 174 -14.28 -7.49 5.26
CA MET A 174 -14.21 -7.72 3.82
C MET A 174 -14.61 -6.45 3.05
N LYS A 175 -15.69 -5.81 3.47
CA LYS A 175 -16.14 -4.54 2.91
C LYS A 175 -15.09 -3.44 3.07
N LYS A 176 -14.55 -3.28 4.27
CA LYS A 176 -13.53 -2.26 4.56
C LYS A 176 -12.25 -2.47 3.74
N ALA A 177 -11.81 -3.72 3.57
CA ALA A 177 -10.67 -4.04 2.72
C ALA A 177 -10.91 -3.67 1.25
N TYR A 178 -12.14 -3.88 0.76
CA TYR A 178 -12.53 -3.48 -0.59
C TYR A 178 -12.58 -1.96 -0.77
N GLU A 179 -13.20 -1.24 0.18
CA GLU A 179 -13.24 0.24 0.19
C GLU A 179 -11.83 0.85 0.21
N TYR A 180 -10.90 0.29 1.00
CA TYR A 180 -9.52 0.77 0.99
C TYR A 180 -8.79 0.47 -0.33
N SER A 181 -9.12 -0.63 -1.00
CA SER A 181 -8.56 -0.91 -2.32
C SER A 181 -8.99 0.14 -3.34
N GLU A 182 -10.29 0.47 -3.35
CA GLU A 182 -10.85 1.53 -4.19
C GLU A 182 -10.17 2.89 -3.92
N GLN A 183 -10.07 3.28 -2.65
CA GLN A 183 -9.48 4.56 -2.25
C GLN A 183 -7.98 4.65 -2.61
N ILE A 184 -7.22 3.56 -2.49
CA ILE A 184 -5.81 3.54 -2.90
C ILE A 184 -5.72 3.75 -4.42
N ILE A 185 -6.54 3.04 -5.21
CA ILE A 185 -6.54 3.17 -6.67
C ILE A 185 -6.89 4.60 -7.09
N HIS A 186 -7.88 5.21 -6.45
CA HIS A 186 -8.27 6.62 -6.67
C HIS A 186 -7.13 7.59 -6.36
N ASP A 187 -6.50 7.48 -5.18
CA ASP A 187 -5.39 8.34 -4.81
C ASP A 187 -4.19 8.18 -5.77
N LEU A 188 -3.95 6.96 -6.28
CA LEU A 188 -2.93 6.71 -7.31
C LEU A 188 -3.28 7.36 -8.65
N ASP A 189 -4.55 7.41 -9.06
CA ASP A 189 -4.98 8.17 -10.24
C ASP A 189 -4.69 9.66 -10.08
N VAL A 190 -5.04 10.24 -8.92
CA VAL A 190 -4.72 11.63 -8.57
C VAL A 190 -3.22 11.89 -8.68
N ALA A 191 -2.39 11.00 -8.13
CA ALA A 191 -0.94 11.13 -8.19
C ALA A 191 -0.38 11.08 -9.62
N LEU A 192 -0.82 10.11 -10.42
CA LEU A 192 -0.21 9.78 -11.71
C LEU A 192 -0.78 10.62 -12.87
N ASN A 193 -2.09 10.84 -12.87
CA ASN A 193 -2.81 11.49 -13.97
C ASN A 193 -3.13 12.95 -13.70
N HIS A 194 -3.30 13.34 -12.43
CA HIS A 194 -3.68 14.71 -12.06
C HIS A 194 -2.54 15.49 -11.38
N ASN A 195 -1.31 14.98 -11.45
CA ASN A 195 -0.10 15.58 -10.86
C ASN A 195 -0.22 15.84 -9.34
N GLY A 196 -1.00 15.00 -8.64
CA GLY A 196 -1.28 15.14 -7.21
C GLY A 196 -2.29 16.24 -6.88
N GLU A 197 -2.95 16.85 -7.87
CA GLU A 197 -4.02 17.83 -7.66
C GLU A 197 -5.39 17.15 -7.79
N GLY A 198 -6.16 17.12 -6.70
CA GLY A 198 -7.50 16.52 -6.69
C GLY A 198 -7.97 16.24 -5.27
N ASP A 199 -9.21 15.76 -5.15
CA ASP A 199 -9.71 15.23 -3.87
C ASP A 199 -9.07 13.87 -3.61
N THR A 200 -8.51 13.69 -2.42
CA THR A 200 -7.80 12.47 -2.00
C THR A 200 -8.41 11.91 -0.71
N PHE A 201 -8.23 10.62 -0.48
CA PHE A 201 -8.59 9.97 0.78
C PHE A 201 -7.47 10.06 1.83
N ASP A 202 -6.27 10.45 1.40
CA ASP A 202 -5.04 10.61 2.18
C ASP A 202 -4.53 9.30 2.77
N ILE A 203 -4.70 8.17 2.08
CA ILE A 203 -4.34 6.85 2.58
C ILE A 203 -3.12 6.22 1.90
N THR A 204 -2.58 6.86 0.86
CA THR A 204 -1.43 6.34 0.09
C THR A 204 -0.10 6.92 0.55
N HIS A 205 0.94 6.09 0.50
CA HIS A 205 2.33 6.50 0.71
C HIS A 205 2.80 7.43 -0.42
N THR A 206 2.39 7.15 -1.65
CA THR A 206 2.69 7.94 -2.86
C THR A 206 2.37 9.43 -2.72
N LEU A 207 1.25 9.76 -2.09
CA LEU A 207 0.85 11.16 -1.83
C LEU A 207 1.22 11.64 -0.43
N ASN A 208 1.95 10.85 0.36
CA ASN A 208 2.25 11.12 1.77
C ASN A 208 0.99 11.43 2.58
N GLY A 209 -0.02 10.59 2.41
CA GLY A 209 -1.32 10.75 3.04
C GLY A 209 -1.26 10.72 4.57
N ASN A 210 -2.05 11.58 5.23
CA ASN A 210 -2.10 11.66 6.69
C ASN A 210 -2.72 10.42 7.36
N LYS A 211 -3.40 9.56 6.61
CA LYS A 211 -4.08 8.35 7.09
C LYS A 211 -3.39 7.06 6.65
N VAL A 212 -2.20 7.13 6.08
CA VAL A 212 -1.38 5.95 5.71
C VAL A 212 -1.28 4.92 6.84
N SER A 213 -1.17 5.41 8.09
CA SER A 213 -1.08 4.53 9.26
C SER A 213 -2.33 3.66 9.50
N GLU A 214 -3.51 4.08 9.01
CA GLU A 214 -4.74 3.29 9.09
C GLU A 214 -4.61 2.02 8.25
N ILE A 215 -4.05 2.14 7.04
CA ILE A 215 -3.83 1.02 6.12
C ILE A 215 -2.76 0.09 6.67
N ASP A 216 -1.61 0.64 7.09
CA ASP A 216 -0.50 -0.15 7.61
C ASP A 216 -0.88 -0.94 8.88
N SER A 217 -1.84 -0.44 9.65
CA SER A 217 -2.30 -1.09 10.88
C SER A 217 -3.15 -2.34 10.65
N LEU A 218 -3.76 -2.49 9.46
CA LEU A 218 -4.58 -3.67 9.12
C LEU A 218 -3.74 -4.95 8.98
N PHE A 219 -2.42 -4.80 8.86
CA PHE A 219 -1.50 -5.88 8.57
C PHE A 219 -0.52 -6.19 9.71
N ARG A 220 -0.71 -5.60 10.90
CA ARG A 220 0.16 -5.77 12.08
C ARG A 220 -0.48 -6.67 13.13
#